data_AF-A0A354TJ38-F1
#
_entry.id   AF-A0A354TJ38-F1
#
_cell.length_a   1.000
_cell.length_b   1.000
_cell.length_c   1.000
_cell.angle_alpha   90.00
_cell.angle_beta   90.00
_cell.angle_gamma   90.00
#
_symmetry.space_group_name_H-M   'P 1'
#
loop_
_entity.id
_entity.type
_entity.pdbx_description
1 polymer ?
#
loop_
_entity_poly.entity_id
_entity_poly.type
_entity_poly.pdbx_seq_one_letter_code
_entity_poly.pdbx_strand_id
1 'polypeptide(L)'
;MSDTPASVEDWFDEASGHVALGELPEAIALYRRCVGQQPDFFEGWHALGMALLRNGEIKEAIGAGMMATTLQPNDLLAWTALSQMYVANKQIAEAEDAKGKARILSLGGKVVK
;
A
#
# COMPACT_ATOMS: atom_id res chain seq x y z
N MET A 1 1.77 25.25 -25.53
CA MET A 1 1.22 24.37 -24.50
C MET A 1 2.27 23.29 -24.30
N SER A 2 3.08 23.43 -23.25
CA SER A 2 4.08 22.43 -22.92
C SER A 2 3.32 21.35 -22.15
N ASP A 3 2.90 20.29 -22.83
CA ASP A 3 2.46 19.06 -22.16
C ASP A 3 3.70 18.47 -21.47
N THR A 4 3.97 18.93 -20.25
CA THR A 4 4.86 18.20 -19.37
C THR A 4 4.19 16.85 -19.11
N PRO A 5 4.83 15.72 -19.44
CA PRO A 5 4.24 14.42 -19.15
C PRO A 5 3.96 14.35 -17.65
N ALA A 6 2.74 13.94 -17.30
CA ALA A 6 2.32 13.80 -15.91
C ALA A 6 3.35 12.95 -15.14
N SER A 7 3.77 13.46 -14.00
CA SER A 7 4.72 12.83 -13.09
C SER A 7 4.05 11.72 -12.27
N VAL A 8 4.85 10.94 -11.55
CA VAL A 8 4.33 9.92 -10.63
C VAL A 8 3.50 10.59 -9.54
N GLU A 9 3.93 11.77 -9.10
CA GLU A 9 3.25 12.61 -8.13
C GLU A 9 1.88 13.08 -8.64
N ASP A 10 1.78 13.50 -9.91
CA ASP A 10 0.51 13.92 -10.50
C ASP A 10 -0.51 12.77 -10.53
N TRP A 11 -0.07 11.56 -10.93
CA TRP A 11 -0.94 10.38 -10.91
C TRP A 11 -1.35 9.99 -9.49
N PHE A 12 -0.46 10.16 -8.51
CA PHE A 12 -0.74 9.84 -7.12
C PHE A 12 -1.79 10.79 -6.52
N ASP A 13 -1.69 12.09 -6.83
CA ASP A 13 -2.65 13.10 -6.37
C ASP A 13 -4.02 12.88 -7.02
N GLU A 14 -4.06 12.60 -8.33
CA GLU A 14 -5.29 12.25 -9.05
C GLU A 14 -5.94 10.98 -8.47
N ALA A 15 -5.14 9.94 -8.22
CA ALA A 15 -5.60 8.71 -7.58
C ALA A 15 -6.19 8.97 -6.19
N SER A 16 -5.55 9.84 -5.40
CA SER A 16 -6.03 10.24 -4.08
C SER A 16 -7.39 10.96 -4.16
N GLY A 17 -7.60 11.78 -5.20
CA GLY A 17 -8.89 12.38 -5.52
C GLY A 17 -9.98 11.32 -5.77
N HIS A 18 -9.70 10.34 -6.63
CA HIS A 18 -10.63 9.23 -6.90
C HIS A 18 -10.95 8.41 -5.63
N VAL A 19 -9.96 8.15 -4.76
CA VAL A 19 -10.19 7.49 -3.46
C VAL A 19 -11.18 8.26 -2.59
N ALA A 20 -11.09 9.60 -2.58
CA ALA A 20 -11.97 10.47 -1.81
C ALA A 20 -13.41 10.47 -2.37
N LEU A 21 -13.56 10.32 -3.69
CA LEU A 21 -14.86 10.18 -4.36
C LEU A 21 -15.45 8.77 -4.27
N GLY A 22 -14.66 7.78 -3.82
CA GLY A 22 -15.08 6.37 -3.76
C GLY A 22 -14.92 5.62 -5.08
N GLU A 23 -14.28 6.24 -6.06
CA GLU A 23 -13.97 5.72 -7.40
C GLU A 23 -12.71 4.84 -7.31
N LEU A 24 -12.85 3.72 -6.59
CA LEU A 24 -11.72 2.84 -6.29
C LEU A 24 -11.06 2.23 -7.53
N PRO A 25 -11.79 1.76 -8.57
CA PRO A 25 -11.15 1.21 -9.77
C PRO A 25 -10.24 2.21 -10.49
N GLU A 26 -10.67 3.46 -10.61
CA GLU A 26 -9.92 4.55 -11.23
C GLU A 26 -8.65 4.87 -10.42
N ALA A 27 -8.79 5.00 -9.09
CA ALA A 27 -7.65 5.19 -8.20
C ALA A 27 -6.62 4.04 -8.31
N ILE A 28 -7.09 2.79 -8.36
CA ILE A 28 -6.23 1.61 -8.48
C ILE A 28 -5.44 1.66 -9.79
N ALA A 29 -6.08 2.02 -10.92
CA ALA A 29 -5.39 2.12 -12.20
C ALA A 29 -4.24 3.14 -12.16
N LEU A 30 -4.47 4.30 -11.53
CA LEU A 30 -3.46 5.34 -11.38
C LEU A 30 -2.34 4.93 -10.40
N TYR A 31 -2.67 4.33 -9.25
CA TYR A 31 -1.65 3.83 -8.33
C TYR A 31 -0.80 2.71 -8.94
N ARG A 32 -1.39 1.81 -9.74
CA ARG A 32 -0.62 0.81 -10.52
C ARG A 32 0.37 1.47 -11.47
N ARG A 33 -0.03 2.58 -12.10
CA ARG A 33 0.86 3.37 -12.96
C ARG A 33 1.99 4.00 -12.16
N CYS A 34 1.70 4.53 -10.97
CA CYS A 34 2.72 5.06 -10.05
C CYS A 34 3.78 4.01 -9.73
N VAL A 35 3.38 2.85 -9.23
CA VAL A 35 4.32 1.80 -8.80
C VAL A 35 4.99 1.07 -9.98
N GLY A 36 4.35 1.06 -11.15
CA GLY A 36 4.95 0.54 -12.37
C GLY A 36 6.06 1.44 -12.91
N GLN A 37 5.89 2.76 -12.77
CA GLN A 37 6.88 3.75 -13.20
C GLN A 37 7.99 3.95 -12.16
N GLN A 38 7.65 3.91 -10.88
CA GLN A 38 8.56 4.06 -9.76
C GLN A 38 8.34 2.94 -8.73
N PRO A 39 9.00 1.79 -8.91
CA PRO A 39 8.83 0.62 -8.05
C PRO A 39 9.31 0.83 -6.60
N ASP A 40 10.12 1.85 -6.34
CA ASP A 40 10.58 2.24 -5.00
C ASP A 40 9.70 3.31 -4.33
N PHE A 41 8.58 3.69 -4.96
CA PHE A 41 7.64 4.66 -4.39
C PHE A 41 6.76 4.03 -3.31
N PHE A 42 7.17 4.19 -2.05
CA PHE A 42 6.49 3.60 -0.90
C PHE A 42 5.02 4.02 -0.78
N GLU A 43 4.74 5.32 -0.89
CA GLU A 43 3.39 5.88 -0.76
C GLU A 43 2.46 5.28 -1.80
N GLY A 44 2.94 5.10 -3.04
CA GLY A 44 2.22 4.44 -4.13
C GLY A 44 1.84 2.99 -3.79
N TRP A 45 2.77 2.19 -3.28
CA TRP A 45 2.46 0.81 -2.87
C TRP A 45 1.51 0.72 -1.68
N HIS A 46 1.70 1.57 -0.68
CA HIS A 46 0.83 1.62 0.49
C HIS A 46 -0.60 2.03 0.10
N ALA A 47 -0.75 3.08 -0.71
CA ALA A 47 -2.04 3.56 -1.18
C ALA A 47 -2.73 2.55 -2.12
N LEU A 48 -1.98 1.91 -3.02
CA LEU A 48 -2.48 0.83 -3.89
C LEU A 48 -3.06 -0.31 -3.05
N GLY A 49 -2.32 -0.78 -2.04
CA GLY A 49 -2.78 -1.85 -1.16
C GLY A 49 -4.07 -1.50 -0.43
N MET A 50 -4.16 -0.29 0.12
CA MET A 50 -5.38 0.19 0.80
C MET A 50 -6.57 0.30 -0.16
N ALA A 51 -6.37 0.83 -1.37
CA ALA A 51 -7.42 0.95 -2.38
C ALA A 51 -7.92 -0.43 -2.84
N LEU A 52 -7.00 -1.37 -3.13
CA LEU A 52 -7.33 -2.75 -3.49
C LEU A 52 -8.10 -3.47 -2.38
N LEU A 53 -7.68 -3.30 -1.12
CA LEU A 53 -8.37 -3.88 0.02
C LEU A 53 -9.82 -3.36 0.11
N ARG A 54 -10.02 -2.04 -0.02
CA ARG A 54 -11.35 -1.42 -0.05
C ARG A 54 -12.20 -1.90 -1.23
N ASN A 55 -11.57 -2.16 -2.39
CA ASN A 55 -12.25 -2.65 -3.59
C ASN A 55 -12.54 -4.16 -3.55
N GLY A 56 -12.03 -4.89 -2.55
CA GLY A 56 -12.21 -6.34 -2.40
C GLY A 56 -11.20 -7.19 -3.18
N GLU A 57 -10.19 -6.58 -3.80
CA GLU A 57 -9.10 -7.26 -4.51
C GLU A 57 -8.00 -7.72 -3.53
N ILE A 58 -8.40 -8.52 -2.54
CA ILE A 58 -7.61 -8.78 -1.32
C ILE A 58 -6.24 -9.40 -1.61
N LYS A 59 -6.16 -10.35 -2.55
CA LYS A 59 -4.88 -11.02 -2.88
C LYS A 59 -3.85 -10.04 -3.45
N GLU A 60 -4.29 -9.11 -4.27
CA GLU A 60 -3.41 -8.09 -4.84
C GLU A 60 -3.06 -7.01 -3.82
N ALA A 61 -4.00 -6.69 -2.92
CA ALA A 61 -3.73 -5.81 -1.78
C ALA A 61 -2.56 -6.35 -0.94
N ILE A 62 -2.54 -7.65 -0.63
CA ILE A 62 -1.43 -8.30 0.07
C ILE A 62 -0.11 -8.10 -0.67
N GLY A 63 -0.09 -8.31 -1.99
CA GLY A 63 1.11 -8.09 -2.80
C GLY A 63 1.65 -6.67 -2.69
N ALA A 64 0.78 -5.67 -2.77
CA ALA A 64 1.14 -4.26 -2.60
C ALA A 64 1.63 -3.95 -1.17
N GLY A 65 0.96 -4.49 -0.15
CA GLY A 65 1.38 -4.37 1.25
C GLY A 65 2.75 -4.99 1.53
N MET A 66 3.05 -6.15 0.94
CA MET A 66 4.38 -6.78 1.04
C MET A 66 5.48 -5.93 0.38
N MET A 67 5.17 -5.26 -0.74
CA MET A 67 6.10 -4.32 -1.35
C MET A 67 6.34 -3.09 -0.45
N ALA A 68 5.28 -2.52 0.12
CA ALA A 68 5.39 -1.40 1.05
C ALA A 68 6.28 -1.73 2.26
N THR A 69 6.07 -2.90 2.89
CA THR A 69 6.91 -3.34 4.03
C THR A 69 8.33 -3.72 3.62
N THR A 70 8.56 -4.08 2.36
CA THR A 70 9.91 -4.32 1.82
C THR A 70 10.67 -3.01 1.64
N LEU A 71 10.02 -1.96 1.16
CA LEU A 71 10.60 -0.64 0.95
C LEU A 71 10.86 0.09 2.26
N GLN A 72 9.89 0.06 3.18
CA GLN A 72 10.01 0.66 4.50
C GLN A 72 9.69 -0.36 5.60
N PRO A 73 10.66 -1.23 5.97
CA PRO A 73 10.43 -2.28 6.98
C PRO A 73 10.19 -1.73 8.39
N ASN A 74 10.56 -0.48 8.65
CA ASN A 74 10.35 0.17 9.94
C ASN A 74 9.13 1.11 9.96
N ASP A 75 8.27 1.05 8.94
CA ASP A 75 7.01 1.79 8.96
C ASP A 75 5.91 1.00 9.69
N LEU A 76 5.36 1.60 10.75
CA LEU A 76 4.34 0.98 11.58
C LEU A 76 3.03 0.76 10.82
N LEU A 77 2.66 1.69 9.95
CA LEU A 77 1.38 1.68 9.24
C LEU A 77 1.38 0.60 8.16
N ALA A 78 2.49 0.40 7.45
CA ALA A 78 2.64 -0.63 6.43
C ALA A 78 2.42 -2.05 7.01
N TRP A 79 3.01 -2.37 8.16
CA TRP A 79 2.79 -3.66 8.82
C TRP A 79 1.36 -3.80 9.36
N THR A 80 0.77 -2.71 9.85
CA THR A 80 -0.63 -2.71 10.29
C THR A 80 -1.57 -2.96 9.11
N ALA A 81 -1.34 -2.31 7.97
CA ALA A 81 -2.12 -2.49 6.75
C ALA A 81 -1.97 -3.91 6.21
N LEU A 82 -0.75 -4.45 6.12
CA LEU A 82 -0.51 -5.83 5.68
C LEU A 82 -1.20 -6.85 6.59
N SER A 83 -1.20 -6.64 7.91
CA SER A 83 -1.95 -7.48 8.84
C SER A 83 -3.45 -7.48 8.54
N GLN A 84 -4.05 -6.30 8.29
CA GLN A 84 -5.46 -6.18 7.92
C GLN A 84 -5.78 -6.92 6.60
N MET A 85 -4.89 -6.83 5.61
CA MET A 85 -5.03 -7.54 4.34
C MET A 85 -5.02 -9.05 4.53
N TYR A 86 -4.11 -9.58 5.36
CA TYR A 86 -4.09 -11.00 5.70
C TYR A 86 -5.33 -11.45 6.48
N VAL A 87 -5.85 -10.64 7.41
CA VAL A 87 -7.12 -10.92 8.09
C VAL A 87 -8.25 -11.02 7.08
N ALA A 88 -8.35 -10.08 6.13
CA ALA A 88 -9.37 -10.09 5.10
C ALA A 88 -9.29 -11.34 4.21
N ASN A 89 -8.07 -11.85 3.96
CA ASN A 89 -7.84 -13.09 3.21
C ASN A 89 -7.92 -14.37 4.07
N LYS A 90 -8.27 -14.26 5.36
CA LYS A 90 -8.32 -15.36 6.35
C LYS A 90 -6.97 -16.05 6.59
N GLN A 91 -5.86 -15.38 6.30
CA GLN A 91 -4.50 -15.84 6.57
C GLN A 91 -4.06 -15.41 7.97
N ILE A 92 -4.57 -16.12 8.98
CA ILE A 92 -4.45 -15.69 10.38
C ILE A 92 -3.01 -15.73 10.90
N ALA A 93 -2.21 -16.71 10.47
CA ALA A 93 -0.82 -16.84 10.93
C ALA A 93 0.03 -15.66 10.44
N GLU A 94 -0.11 -15.30 9.17
CA GLU A 94 0.59 -14.18 8.53
C GLU A 94 0.09 -12.83 9.07
N ALA A 95 -1.20 -12.72 9.38
CA ALA A 95 -1.76 -11.53 10.03
C ALA A 95 -1.14 -11.28 11.41
N GLU A 96 -1.01 -12.30 12.25
CA GLU A 96 -0.39 -12.18 13.58
C GLU A 96 1.12 -11.92 13.50
N ASP A 97 1.81 -12.49 12.52
CA ASP A 97 3.22 -12.16 12.26
C ASP A 97 3.41 -10.68 11.88
N ALA A 98 2.62 -10.17 10.93
CA ALA A 98 2.65 -8.76 10.55
C ALA A 98 2.29 -7.83 11.72
N LYS A 99 1.29 -8.20 12.53
CA LYS A 99 0.91 -7.48 13.75
C LYS A 99 2.01 -7.50 14.81
N GLY A 100 2.73 -8.61 14.95
CA GLY A 100 3.91 -8.71 15.81
C GLY A 100 5.00 -7.71 15.41
N LYS A 101 5.27 -7.58 14.11
CA LYS A 101 6.20 -6.58 13.58
C LYS A 101 5.74 -5.14 13.85
N ALA A 102 4.46 -4.84 13.63
CA ALA A 102 3.88 -3.55 14.00
C ALA A 102 4.03 -3.29 15.52
N ARG A 103 3.83 -4.30 16.37
CA ARG A 103 3.98 -4.18 17.83
C ARG A 103 5.41 -3.85 18.24
N ILE A 104 6.42 -4.45 17.59
CA ILE A 104 7.84 -4.14 17.82
C ILE A 104 8.10 -2.65 17.54
N LEU A 105 7.62 -2.14 16.40
CA LEU A 105 7.80 -0.74 16.00
C LEU A 105 7.07 0.23 16.95
N SER A 106 5.86 -0.12 17.38
CA SER A 106 5.11 0.66 18.37
C SER A 106 5.82 0.79 19.71
N LEU A 107 6.74 -0.11 20.04
CA LEU A 107 7.57 -0.09 21.26
C LEU A 107 8.94 0.57 21.04
N GLY A 108 9.19 1.18 19.87
CA GLY A 108 10.46 1.80 19.52
C GLY A 108 11.54 0.81 19.05
N GLY A 109 11.17 -0.45 18.81
CA GLY A 109 12.04 -1.44 18.20
C GLY A 109 12.24 -1.22 16.70
N LYS A 110 13.01 -2.10 16.06
CA LYS A 110 13.21 -2.13 14.61
C LYS A 110 12.93 -3.52 14.08
N VAL A 111 12.31 -3.58 12.91
CA VAL A 111 12.15 -4.84 12.16
C VAL A 111 13.38 -4.99 11.27
N VAL A 112 14.19 -5.99 11.57
CA VAL A 112 15.34 -6.38 10.75
C VAL A 112 14.95 -7.58 9.89
N LYS A 113 15.45 -7.62 8.66
CA LYS A 113 15.32 -8.78 7.77
C LYS A 113 16.14 -9.95 8.29
#